data_AF-A0A814K2E3-F1
#
_entry.id   AF-A0A814K2E3-F1
#
_cell.length_a   1.000
_cell.length_b   1.000
_cell.length_c   1.000
_cell.angle_alpha   90.00
_cell.angle_beta   90.00
_cell.angle_gamma   90.00
#
_symmetry.space_group_name_H-M   'P 1'
#
loop_
_entity.id
_entity.type
_entity.pdbx_description
1 polymer ?
#
loop_
_entity_poly.entity_id
_entity_poly.type
_entity_poly.pdbx_seq_one_letter_code
_entity_poly.pdbx_strand_id
1 'polypeptide(L)'
;MLLRIATFVQHWTSAPKIAKEIIRFKDDFWPNGILADKAPERDASVRNVTQILCKAKLLGIVSDELRHIIGSETTRRGLLCLFELLQNETLNRRFIYIVFEALLIKLFRPNDLHLIFEKLYSQSARVKEEYRRRIFEQDHFRNGILNAQHHYNELNQRPYYLNRLSVRTDDDSASVHRSNSSSQQKCLPRSLSKISR
;
A
#
# COMPACT_ATOMS: atom_id res chain seq x y z
N MET A 1 23.01 17.99 29.50
CA MET A 1 22.54 17.73 28.13
C MET A 1 21.21 18.43 27.83
N LEU A 2 20.19 18.27 28.68
CA LEU A 2 18.86 18.91 28.49
C LEU A 2 18.89 20.44 28.41
N LEU A 3 19.73 21.12 29.21
CA LEU A 3 19.86 22.58 29.16
C LEU A 3 20.34 23.09 27.79
N ARG A 4 21.21 22.34 27.09
CA ARG A 4 21.70 22.72 25.75
C ARG A 4 20.62 22.56 24.68
N ILE A 5 19.78 21.54 24.82
CA ILE A 5 18.65 21.32 23.93
C ILE A 5 17.61 22.41 24.17
N ALA A 6 17.30 22.73 25.42
CA ALA A 6 16.36 23.78 25.77
C ALA A 6 16.81 25.16 25.27
N THR A 7 18.08 25.54 25.47
CA THR A 7 18.61 26.82 24.98
C THR A 7 18.64 26.87 23.45
N PHE A 8 18.96 25.75 22.79
CA PHE A 8 18.91 25.64 21.34
C PHE A 8 17.48 25.83 20.83
N VAL A 9 16.52 25.10 21.40
CA VAL A 9 15.10 25.23 21.02
C VAL A 9 14.64 26.66 21.27
N GLN A 10 14.91 27.25 22.43
CA GLN A 10 14.54 28.63 22.78
C GLN A 10 15.17 29.66 21.83
N HIS A 11 16.38 29.40 21.32
CA HIS A 11 17.00 30.25 20.31
C HIS A 11 16.23 30.18 18.98
N TRP A 12 15.94 28.99 18.49
CA TRP A 12 15.22 28.79 17.23
C TRP A 12 13.75 29.22 17.29
N THR A 13 13.14 29.13 18.47
CA THR A 13 11.76 29.57 18.72
C THR A 13 11.69 31.00 19.26
N SER A 14 12.80 31.73 19.30
CA SER A 14 12.80 33.13 19.69
C SER A 14 11.99 33.96 18.68
N ALA A 15 11.16 34.87 19.18
CA ALA A 15 10.33 35.77 18.37
C ALA A 15 11.09 36.45 17.20
N PRO A 16 12.32 37.01 17.37
CA PRO A 16 13.03 37.63 16.27
C PRO A 16 13.46 36.63 15.18
N LYS A 17 13.82 35.39 15.56
CA LYS A 17 14.17 34.34 14.59
C LYS A 17 12.95 33.93 13.79
N ILE A 18 11.84 33.67 14.47
CA ILE A 18 10.58 33.33 13.82
C ILE A 18 10.14 34.46 12.88
N ALA A 19 10.18 35.72 13.32
CA ALA A 19 9.83 36.87 12.49
C ALA A 19 10.70 36.95 11.22
N LYS A 20 12.01 36.73 11.36
CA LYS A 20 12.93 36.70 10.21
C LYS A 20 12.60 35.58 9.23
N GLU A 21 12.31 34.38 9.72
CA GLU A 21 11.92 33.26 8.86
C GLU A 21 10.56 33.49 8.19
N ILE A 22 9.61 34.14 8.87
CA ILE A 22 8.31 34.52 8.26
C ILE A 22 8.52 35.53 7.13
N ILE A 23 9.36 36.55 7.34
CA ILE A 23 9.68 37.54 6.30
C ILE A 23 10.33 36.85 5.11
N ARG A 24 11.32 36.00 5.36
CA ARG A 24 12.00 35.21 4.33
C ARG A 24 11.02 34.32 3.57
N PHE A 25 10.15 33.60 4.27
CA PHE A 25 9.10 32.79 3.66
C PHE A 25 8.18 33.64 2.77
N LYS A 26 7.76 34.82 3.25
CA LYS A 26 6.95 35.74 2.46
C LYS A 26 7.69 36.21 1.20
N ASP A 27 8.98 36.55 1.30
CA ASP A 27 9.79 36.98 0.16
C ASP A 27 10.07 35.85 -0.84
N ASP A 28 10.20 34.60 -0.38
CA ASP A 28 10.41 33.42 -1.24
C ASP A 28 9.16 33.10 -2.08
N PHE A 29 7.95 33.29 -1.53
CA PHE A 29 6.69 33.00 -2.22
C PHE A 29 6.12 34.21 -2.97
N TRP A 30 6.33 35.42 -2.44
CA TRP A 30 5.84 36.67 -3.01
C TRP A 30 6.95 37.73 -3.10
N PRO A 31 7.97 37.53 -3.96
CA PRO A 31 8.97 38.56 -4.22
C PRO A 31 8.27 39.82 -4.75
N ASN A 32 8.51 40.96 -4.10
CA ASN A 32 7.87 42.25 -4.43
C ASN A 32 6.33 42.25 -4.39
N GLY A 33 5.71 41.28 -3.70
CA GLY A 33 4.25 41.17 -3.59
C GLY A 33 3.56 40.45 -4.75
N ILE A 34 4.32 39.90 -5.71
CA ILE A 34 3.81 39.10 -6.82
C ILE A 34 4.19 37.64 -6.58
N LEU A 35 3.30 36.71 -6.91
CA LEU A 35 3.57 35.27 -6.76
C LEU A 35 4.86 34.90 -7.54
N ALA A 36 5.79 34.22 -6.86
CA ALA A 36 7.03 33.79 -7.46
C ALA A 36 6.79 32.90 -8.69
N ASP A 37 7.59 33.10 -9.74
CA ASP A 37 7.55 32.24 -10.91
C ASP A 37 7.89 30.79 -10.55
N LYS A 38 7.37 29.86 -11.35
CA LYS A 38 7.65 28.44 -11.16
C LYS A 38 9.17 28.23 -11.24
N ALA A 39 9.72 27.62 -10.19
CA ALA A 39 11.14 27.29 -10.15
C ALA A 39 11.56 26.51 -11.42
N PRO A 40 12.72 26.83 -12.01
CA PRO A 40 13.21 26.16 -13.21
C PRO A 40 13.37 24.66 -12.94
N GLU A 41 13.17 23.84 -13.97
CA GLU A 41 13.39 22.41 -13.85
C GLU A 41 14.88 22.14 -13.55
N ARG A 42 15.14 21.38 -12.49
CA ARG A 42 16.52 21.03 -12.11
C ARG A 42 17.14 20.11 -13.15
N ASP A 43 18.37 20.39 -13.55
CA ASP A 43 19.14 19.49 -14.40
C ASP A 43 19.37 18.11 -13.73
N ALA A 44 19.39 17.05 -14.52
CA ALA A 44 19.54 15.67 -14.04
C ALA A 44 20.89 15.46 -13.34
N SER A 45 21.97 16.10 -13.81
CA SER A 45 23.29 16.01 -13.17
C SER A 45 23.27 16.61 -11.77
N VAL A 46 22.64 17.79 -11.62
CA VAL A 46 22.50 18.49 -10.33
C VAL A 46 21.64 17.69 -9.36
N ARG A 47 20.58 17.03 -9.85
CA ARG A 47 19.74 16.13 -9.04
C ARG A 47 20.56 14.98 -8.48
N ASN A 48 21.35 14.30 -9.30
CA ASN A 48 22.17 13.16 -8.89
C ASN A 48 23.26 13.57 -7.88
N VAL A 49 23.94 14.68 -8.13
CA VAL A 49 24.94 15.23 -7.19
C VAL A 49 24.29 15.57 -5.85
N THR A 50 23.14 16.25 -5.86
CA THR A 50 22.39 16.57 -4.64
C THR A 50 21.97 15.31 -3.90
N GLN A 51 21.51 14.27 -4.63
CA GLN A 51 21.11 13.00 -4.05
C GLN A 51 22.25 12.33 -3.28
N ILE A 52 23.46 12.29 -3.85
CA ILE A 52 24.65 11.72 -3.22
C ILE A 52 25.01 12.49 -1.96
N LEU A 53 25.05 13.83 -2.05
CA LEU A 53 25.35 14.70 -0.91
C LEU A 53 24.35 14.52 0.23
N CYS A 54 23.05 14.44 -0.09
CA CYS A 54 22.01 14.22 0.91
C CYS A 54 22.13 12.84 1.56
N LYS A 55 22.36 11.77 0.80
CA LYS A 55 22.57 10.43 1.34
C LYS A 55 23.79 10.38 2.26
N ALA A 56 24.90 10.99 1.86
CA ALA A 56 26.12 11.06 2.68
C ALA A 56 25.87 11.83 3.99
N LYS A 57 25.20 13.00 3.91
CA LYS A 57 24.81 13.77 5.11
C LYS A 57 23.89 12.97 6.02
N LEU A 58 22.89 12.29 5.47
CA LEU A 58 21.94 11.51 6.25
C LEU A 58 22.62 10.37 7.03
N LEU A 59 23.54 9.65 6.37
CA LEU A 59 24.34 8.60 7.02
C LEU A 59 25.30 9.16 8.08
N GLY A 60 25.79 10.40 7.90
CA GLY A 60 26.66 11.09 8.84
C GLY A 60 25.95 11.70 10.06
N ILE A 61 24.62 11.83 10.04
CA ILE A 61 23.84 12.33 11.19
C ILE A 61 23.75 11.29 12.31
N VAL A 62 23.84 10.00 11.98
CA VAL A 62 23.73 8.94 12.97
C VAL A 62 25.03 8.75 13.72
N SER A 63 24.99 8.92 15.04
CA SER A 63 26.11 8.68 15.95
C SER A 63 26.54 7.21 15.94
N ASP A 64 27.83 6.95 16.16
CA ASP A 64 28.39 5.61 16.15
C ASP A 64 27.76 4.69 17.21
N GLU A 65 27.35 5.22 18.37
CA GLU A 65 26.64 4.47 19.41
C GLU A 65 25.30 3.89 18.91
N LEU A 66 24.49 4.73 18.25
CA LEU A 66 23.21 4.29 17.66
C LEU A 66 23.43 3.25 16.57
N ARG A 67 24.47 3.43 15.75
CA ARG A 67 24.85 2.48 14.70
C ARG A 67 25.29 1.14 15.28
N HIS A 68 25.97 1.15 16.42
CA HIS A 68 26.40 -0.05 17.13
C HIS A 68 25.22 -0.82 17.74
N ILE A 69 24.27 -0.11 18.37
CA ILE A 69 23.10 -0.72 19.03
C ILE A 69 22.13 -1.34 18.00
N ILE A 70 21.84 -0.64 16.90
CA ILE A 70 20.86 -1.06 15.88
C ILE A 70 21.50 -2.01 14.85
N GLY A 71 22.81 -1.92 14.69
CA GLY A 71 23.57 -2.56 13.62
C GLY A 71 23.76 -1.65 12.41
N SER A 72 24.98 -1.66 11.86
CA SER A 72 25.40 -0.76 10.78
C SER A 72 24.57 -0.93 9.50
N GLU A 73 24.34 -2.18 9.08
CA GLU A 73 23.56 -2.46 7.87
C GLU A 73 22.09 -2.11 8.02
N THR A 74 21.49 -2.43 9.17
CA THR A 74 20.10 -2.10 9.49
C THR A 74 19.89 -0.59 9.47
N THR A 75 20.79 0.15 10.12
CA THR A 75 20.75 1.62 10.17
C THR A 75 20.88 2.21 8.76
N ARG A 76 21.87 1.76 7.98
CA ARG A 76 22.10 2.24 6.62
C ARG A 76 20.88 2.01 5.73
N ARG A 77 20.31 0.80 5.77
CA ARG A 77 19.12 0.46 4.98
C ARG A 77 17.90 1.27 5.41
N GLY A 78 17.69 1.45 6.71
CA GLY A 78 16.61 2.28 7.24
C GLY A 78 16.70 3.74 6.81
N LEU A 79 17.89 4.33 6.84
CA LEU A 79 18.12 5.72 6.42
C LEU A 79 17.93 5.91 4.91
N LEU A 80 18.39 4.96 4.09
CA LEU A 80 18.15 5.02 2.65
C LEU A 80 16.66 4.88 2.31
N CYS A 81 15.94 4.01 3.02
CA CYS A 81 14.48 3.91 2.91
C CYS A 81 13.80 5.23 3.31
N LEU A 82 14.21 5.84 4.42
CA LEU A 82 13.69 7.16 4.82
C LEU A 82 13.94 8.22 3.74
N PHE A 83 15.12 8.22 3.13
CA PHE A 83 15.42 9.11 2.02
C PHE A 83 14.48 8.89 0.83
N GLU A 84 14.22 7.64 0.45
CA GLU A 84 13.27 7.30 -0.62
C GLU A 84 11.83 7.71 -0.28
N LEU A 85 11.42 7.54 0.98
CA LEU A 85 10.12 8.00 1.47
C LEU A 85 9.98 9.52 1.35
N LEU A 86 11.02 10.27 1.73
CA LEU A 86 11.08 11.72 1.61
C LEU A 86 11.14 12.21 0.15
N GLN A 87 11.53 11.36 -0.80
CA GLN A 87 11.49 11.70 -2.23
C GLN A 87 10.11 11.47 -2.85
N ASN A 88 9.20 10.78 -2.17
CA ASN A 88 7.88 10.45 -2.71
C ASN A 88 6.95 11.67 -2.65
N GLU A 89 6.70 12.29 -3.81
CA GLU A 89 5.84 13.48 -3.91
C GLU A 89 4.40 13.23 -3.46
N THR A 90 3.86 12.03 -3.64
CA THR A 90 2.49 11.70 -3.24
C THR A 90 2.37 11.63 -1.72
N LEU A 91 3.34 11.00 -1.05
CA LEU A 91 3.40 10.95 0.41
C LEU A 91 3.64 12.34 0.99
N ASN A 92 4.60 13.09 0.43
CA ASN A 92 4.91 14.45 0.87
C ASN A 92 3.69 15.38 0.74
N ARG A 93 2.96 15.31 -0.37
CA ARG A 93 1.75 16.11 -0.57
C ARG A 93 0.68 15.80 0.48
N ARG A 94 0.44 14.52 0.75
CA ARG A 94 -0.50 14.09 1.81
C ARG A 94 -0.04 14.59 3.18
N PHE A 95 1.24 14.44 3.49
CA PHE A 95 1.82 14.87 4.75
C PHE A 95 1.64 16.37 4.97
N ILE A 96 1.92 17.19 3.95
CA ILE A 96 1.72 18.65 4.00
C ILE A 96 0.25 19.00 4.28
N TYR A 97 -0.71 18.34 3.62
CA TYR A 97 -2.13 18.60 3.89
C TYR A 97 -2.53 18.28 5.32
N ILE A 98 -2.04 17.17 5.89
CA ILE A 98 -2.32 16.79 7.27
C ILE A 98 -1.70 17.80 8.26
N VAL A 99 -0.45 18.21 8.02
CA VAL A 99 0.22 19.22 8.86
C VAL A 99 -0.52 20.56 8.77
N PHE A 100 -0.92 20.96 7.56
CA PHE A 100 -1.63 22.22 7.34
C PHE A 100 -3.02 22.22 7.99
N GLU A 101 -3.76 21.12 7.89
CA GLU A 101 -5.01 20.93 8.61
C GLU A 101 -4.81 21.08 10.13
N ALA A 102 -3.85 20.37 10.70
CA ALA A 102 -3.55 20.44 12.13
C ALA A 102 -3.18 21.87 12.56
N LEU A 103 -2.41 22.59 11.74
CA LEU A 103 -2.07 23.99 11.96
C LEU A 103 -3.30 24.89 11.92
N LEU A 104 -4.16 24.75 10.92
CA LEU A 104 -5.38 25.57 10.78
C LEU A 104 -6.34 25.34 11.95
N ILE A 105 -6.52 24.10 12.39
CA ILE A 105 -7.33 23.78 13.57
C ILE A 105 -6.75 24.44 14.84
N LYS A 106 -5.42 24.44 14.99
CA LYS A 106 -4.75 25.04 16.16
C LYS A 106 -4.76 26.57 16.14
N LEU A 107 -4.63 27.19 14.97
CA LEU A 107 -4.61 28.64 14.79
C LEU A 107 -6.02 29.25 14.88
N PHE A 108 -7.01 28.60 14.29
CA PHE A 108 -8.40 29.07 14.27
C PHE A 108 -9.27 28.23 15.21
N ARG A 109 -8.98 28.33 16.51
CA ARG A 109 -9.67 27.59 17.58
C ARG A 109 -11.21 27.74 17.62
N PRO A 110 -11.84 28.88 17.24
CA PRO A 110 -13.29 29.01 17.34
C PRO A 110 -14.08 28.61 16.07
N ASN A 111 -13.40 28.28 14.96
CA ASN A 111 -14.09 27.93 13.72
C ASN A 111 -14.28 26.41 13.63
N ASP A 112 -15.46 25.97 13.18
CA ASP A 112 -15.83 24.58 12.88
C ASP A 112 -15.06 23.97 11.67
N LEU A 113 -13.77 24.30 11.52
CA LEU A 113 -12.93 23.84 10.43
C LEU A 113 -12.82 22.32 10.42
N HIS A 114 -12.89 21.66 11.58
CA HIS A 114 -12.92 20.20 11.67
C HIS A 114 -14.08 19.59 10.87
N LEU A 115 -15.29 20.19 10.96
CA LEU A 115 -16.47 19.73 10.22
C LEU A 115 -16.33 19.95 8.71
N ILE A 116 -15.61 21.00 8.30
CA ILE A 116 -15.33 21.27 6.88
C ILE A 116 -14.32 20.27 6.34
N PHE A 117 -13.25 19.96 7.09
CA PHE A 117 -12.28 18.95 6.70
C PHE A 117 -12.92 17.56 6.64
N GLU A 118 -13.77 17.20 7.60
CA GLU A 118 -14.52 15.94 7.58
C GLU A 118 -15.41 15.81 6.33
N LYS A 119 -16.14 16.88 5.97
CA LYS A 119 -16.90 16.94 4.73
C LYS A 119 -16.00 16.86 3.48
N LEU A 120 -14.84 17.51 3.50
CA LEU A 120 -13.90 17.49 2.37
C LEU A 120 -13.26 16.10 2.17
N TYR A 121 -12.93 15.40 3.26
CA TYR A 121 -12.35 14.07 3.21
C TYR A 121 -13.37 13.00 2.82
N SER A 122 -14.62 13.11 3.27
CA SER A 122 -15.69 12.18 2.86
C SER A 122 -15.96 12.21 1.34
N GLN A 123 -15.67 13.34 0.69
CA GLN A 123 -15.81 13.50 -0.76
C GLN A 123 -14.62 12.96 -1.57
N SER A 124 -13.51 12.62 -0.92
CA SER A 124 -12.29 12.16 -1.57
C SER A 124 -12.52 10.91 -2.41
N ALA A 125 -12.10 10.93 -3.68
CA ALA A 125 -12.22 9.80 -4.61
C ALA A 125 -11.65 8.50 -4.02
N ARG A 126 -10.58 8.58 -3.23
CA ARG A 126 -9.97 7.41 -2.57
C ARG A 126 -10.90 6.74 -1.57
N VAL A 127 -11.62 7.53 -0.76
CA VAL A 127 -12.58 7.01 0.24
C VAL A 127 -13.79 6.41 -0.46
N LYS A 128 -14.29 7.07 -1.51
CA LYS A 128 -15.38 6.56 -2.35
C LYS A 128 -15.00 5.28 -3.08
N GLU A 129 -13.75 5.16 -3.51
CA GLU A 129 -13.25 4.01 -4.26
C GLU A 129 -12.91 2.82 -3.36
N GLU A 130 -12.41 3.06 -2.14
CA GLU A 130 -12.33 2.02 -1.11
C GLU A 130 -13.71 1.51 -0.70
N TYR A 131 -14.67 2.41 -0.49
CA TYR A 131 -16.04 2.03 -0.18
C TYR A 131 -16.65 1.20 -1.32
N ARG A 132 -16.45 1.64 -2.57
CA ARG A 132 -16.87 0.89 -3.77
C ARG A 132 -16.21 -0.48 -3.82
N ARG A 133 -14.89 -0.58 -3.56
CA ARG A 133 -14.17 -1.86 -3.49
C ARG A 133 -14.78 -2.80 -2.45
N ARG A 134 -15.03 -2.30 -1.24
CA ARG A 134 -15.62 -3.10 -0.15
C ARG A 134 -17.02 -3.61 -0.49
N ILE A 135 -17.87 -2.76 -1.10
CA ILE A 135 -19.17 -3.20 -1.60
C ILE A 135 -19.01 -4.30 -2.65
N PHE A 136 -18.08 -4.11 -3.60
CA PHE A 136 -17.86 -5.06 -4.68
C PHE A 136 -17.37 -6.43 -4.15
N GLU A 137 -16.45 -6.42 -3.18
CA GLU A 137 -15.99 -7.64 -2.50
C GLU A 137 -17.12 -8.32 -1.71
N GLN A 138 -17.95 -7.55 -1.03
CA GLN A 138 -19.09 -8.07 -0.26
C GLN A 138 -20.17 -8.67 -1.18
N ASP A 139 -20.48 -8.02 -2.29
CA ASP A 139 -21.42 -8.53 -3.30
C ASP A 139 -20.85 -9.76 -4.00
N HIS A 140 -19.56 -9.78 -4.33
CA HIS A 140 -18.92 -10.95 -4.92
C HIS A 140 -18.97 -12.16 -3.98
N PHE A 141 -18.69 -11.95 -2.69
CA PHE A 141 -18.81 -12.99 -1.67
C PHE A 141 -20.26 -13.49 -1.53
N ARG A 142 -21.23 -12.58 -1.41
CA ARG A 142 -22.66 -12.90 -1.29
C ARG A 142 -23.17 -13.68 -2.51
N ASN A 143 -22.82 -13.25 -3.72
CA ASN A 143 -23.18 -13.93 -4.96
C ASN A 143 -22.49 -15.29 -5.08
N GLY A 144 -21.24 -15.41 -4.61
CA GLY A 144 -20.54 -16.69 -4.50
C GLY A 144 -21.28 -17.69 -3.61
N ILE A 145 -21.78 -17.25 -2.46
CA ILE A 145 -22.57 -18.11 -1.56
C ILE A 145 -23.89 -18.54 -2.20
N LEU A 146 -24.62 -17.61 -2.82
CA LEU A 146 -25.89 -17.91 -3.49
C LEU A 146 -25.71 -18.89 -4.65
N ASN A 147 -24.67 -18.70 -5.47
CA ASN A 147 -24.36 -19.60 -6.58
C ASN A 147 -23.93 -20.99 -6.08
N ALA A 148 -23.16 -21.07 -5.00
CA ALA A 148 -22.79 -22.35 -4.38
C ALA A 148 -24.01 -23.08 -3.80
N GLN A 149 -24.95 -22.36 -3.19
CA GLN A 149 -26.23 -22.93 -2.73
C GLN A 149 -27.09 -23.40 -3.89
N HIS A 150 -27.16 -22.63 -4.99
CA HIS A 150 -27.89 -23.04 -6.19
C HIS A 150 -27.31 -24.32 -6.79
N HIS A 151 -25.97 -24.41 -6.87
CA HIS A 151 -25.27 -25.59 -7.34
C HIS A 151 -25.48 -26.81 -6.43
N TYR A 152 -25.44 -26.62 -5.11
CA TYR A 152 -25.75 -27.67 -4.14
C TYR A 152 -27.21 -28.16 -4.28
N ASN A 153 -28.15 -27.23 -4.47
CA ASN A 153 -29.56 -27.55 -4.69
C ASN A 153 -29.78 -28.28 -6.02
N GLU A 154 -29.09 -27.91 -7.10
CA GLU A 154 -29.13 -28.60 -8.39
C GLU A 154 -28.58 -30.03 -8.31
N LEU A 155 -27.51 -30.24 -7.53
CA LEU A 155 -26.96 -31.57 -7.28
C LEU A 155 -27.94 -32.43 -6.47
N ASN A 156 -28.61 -31.86 -5.48
CA ASN A 156 -29.61 -32.55 -4.65
C ASN A 156 -30.99 -32.71 -5.32
N GLN A 157 -31.26 -31.98 -6.40
CA GLN A 157 -32.49 -32.13 -7.20
C GLN A 157 -32.40 -33.27 -8.22
N ARG A 158 -31.26 -33.97 -8.34
CA ARG A 158 -31.18 -35.17 -9.20
C ARG A 158 -32.00 -36.31 -8.57
N PRO A 159 -33.08 -36.79 -9.21
CA PRO A 159 -33.90 -37.84 -8.63
C PRO A 159 -33.10 -39.16 -8.58
N TYR A 160 -33.01 -39.75 -7.39
CA TYR A 160 -32.51 -41.11 -7.14
C TYR A 160 -33.47 -42.20 -7.65
N TYR A 161 -34.08 -42.01 -8.82
CA TYR A 161 -35.04 -42.95 -9.40
C TYR A 161 -34.83 -43.10 -10.91
N LEU A 162 -33.66 -43.60 -11.30
CA LEU A 162 -33.54 -44.44 -12.50
C LEU A 162 -32.96 -45.78 -12.10
N ASN A 163 -33.67 -46.47 -11.20
CA ASN A 163 -33.44 -47.88 -10.94
C ASN A 163 -34.77 -48.58 -10.69
N ARG A 164 -35.64 -48.58 -11.71
CA ARG A 164 -36.73 -49.54 -11.78
C ARG A 164 -37.25 -49.67 -13.21
N LEU A 165 -37.32 -50.93 -13.64
CA LEU A 165 -38.05 -51.47 -14.80
C LEU A 165 -37.31 -51.48 -16.15
N SER A 166 -36.50 -52.51 -16.35
CA SER A 166 -36.64 -53.35 -17.55
C SER A 166 -36.59 -54.82 -17.13
N VAL A 167 -37.76 -55.37 -16.79
CA VAL A 167 -37.98 -56.81 -16.69
C VAL A 167 -38.25 -57.32 -18.12
N ARG A 168 -37.29 -58.10 -18.61
CA ARG A 168 -37.39 -59.30 -19.46
C ARG A 168 -38.03 -59.20 -20.86
N THR A 169 -37.23 -59.50 -21.88
CA THR A 169 -37.44 -60.68 -22.74
C THR A 169 -36.07 -61.31 -23.02
N ASP A 170 -35.98 -62.60 -22.74
CA ASP A 170 -34.86 -63.47 -23.05
C ASP A 170 -34.67 -63.56 -24.59
N ASP A 171 -33.43 -63.64 -25.08
CA ASP A 171 -33.01 -64.53 -26.18
C ASP A 171 -31.47 -64.52 -26.34
N ASP A 172 -30.91 -65.70 -26.13
CA ASP A 172 -29.73 -66.32 -26.72
C ASP A 172 -28.27 -65.85 -26.44
N SER A 173 -27.64 -66.63 -25.56
CA SER A 173 -26.51 -67.53 -25.87
C SER A 173 -25.15 -66.94 -26.32
N ALA A 174 -24.21 -66.86 -25.37
CA ALA A 174 -22.90 -67.55 -25.47
C ALA A 174 -22.05 -67.35 -24.20
N SER A 175 -21.79 -68.47 -23.52
CA SER A 175 -20.85 -68.61 -22.42
C SER A 175 -19.39 -68.61 -22.89
N VAL A 176 -18.50 -67.83 -22.28
CA VAL A 176 -17.10 -68.24 -22.07
C VAL A 176 -16.59 -67.76 -20.70
N HIS A 177 -16.07 -68.73 -19.97
CA HIS A 177 -15.50 -68.67 -18.63
C HIS A 177 -14.13 -67.98 -18.53
N ARG A 178 -13.80 -67.62 -17.27
CA ARG A 178 -12.48 -67.61 -16.60
C ARG A 178 -11.69 -66.29 -16.47
N SER A 179 -11.77 -65.78 -15.23
CA SER A 179 -10.67 -65.72 -14.25
C SER A 179 -9.43 -64.83 -14.49
N ASN A 180 -9.21 -64.02 -13.46
CA ASN A 180 -7.94 -63.81 -12.73
C ASN A 180 -7.01 -62.64 -13.13
N SER A 181 -6.96 -61.71 -12.16
CA SER A 181 -5.75 -61.33 -11.41
C SER A 181 -4.84 -60.21 -11.90
N SER A 182 -4.49 -59.41 -10.88
CA SER A 182 -3.21 -58.73 -10.65
C SER A 182 -3.05 -57.30 -11.16
N SER A 183 -3.05 -56.41 -10.18
CA SER A 183 -1.91 -55.56 -9.82
C SER A 183 -1.23 -54.79 -10.94
N GLN A 184 -1.28 -53.46 -10.87
CA GLN A 184 -0.08 -52.66 -10.55
C GLN A 184 -0.40 -51.17 -10.45
N GLN A 185 -0.19 -50.63 -9.25
CA GLN A 185 0.38 -49.30 -9.07
C GLN A 185 1.68 -49.20 -9.90
N LYS A 186 1.85 -48.08 -10.61
CA LYS A 186 3.13 -47.37 -10.79
C LYS A 186 2.84 -46.11 -11.60
N CYS A 187 2.86 -44.95 -10.95
CA CYS A 187 4.03 -44.07 -10.81
C CYS A 187 4.10 -43.05 -11.95
N LEU A 188 4.02 -41.77 -11.56
CA LEU A 188 4.46 -40.60 -12.33
C LEU A 188 5.83 -40.83 -12.97
N PRO A 189 6.12 -40.13 -14.08
CA PRO A 189 7.44 -39.62 -14.34
C PRO A 189 7.50 -38.09 -14.17
N ARG A 190 8.56 -37.72 -13.46
CA ARG A 190 9.09 -36.39 -13.19
C ARG A 190 9.93 -35.95 -14.40
N SER A 191 9.78 -34.67 -14.75
CA SER A 191 10.74 -33.77 -15.44
C SER A 191 11.47 -34.26 -16.69
N LEU A 192 11.48 -33.44 -17.75
CA LEU A 192 12.71 -33.10 -18.46
C LEU A 192 12.59 -31.71 -19.10
N SER A 193 13.50 -30.84 -18.67
CA SER A 193 13.90 -29.56 -19.27
C SER A 193 14.44 -29.71 -20.69
N LYS A 194 14.26 -28.66 -21.53
CA LYS A 194 15.28 -27.95 -22.38
C LYS A 194 14.60 -27.30 -23.61
N ILE A 195 14.60 -25.97 -23.77
CA ILE A 195 15.58 -25.07 -24.47
C ILE A 195 15.12 -24.67 -25.90
N SER A 196 15.37 -23.39 -26.22
CA SER A 196 15.43 -22.72 -27.55
C SER A 196 14.10 -22.31 -28.19
N ARG A 197 13.88 -21.08 -28.67
CA ARG A 197 14.76 -19.96 -29.04
C ARG A 197 14.22 -18.63 -28.53
#